data_AF-A0A956L862-F1
#
_entry.id   AF-A0A956L862-F1
#
_cell.length_a   1.000
_cell.length_b   1.000
_cell.length_c   1.000
_cell.angle_alpha   90.00
_cell.angle_beta   90.00
_cell.angle_gamma   90.00
#
_symmetry.space_group_name_H-M   'P 1'
#
loop_
_entity.id
_entity.type
_entity.pdbx_description
1 polymer ?
#
loop_
_entity_poly.entity_id
_entity_poly.type
_entity_poly.pdbx_seq_one_letter_code
_entity_poly.pdbx_strand_id
1 'polypeptide(L)'
;GRHQFFATFLGNYGRAAAALGAASVDTIGNLQGRVRYDLFLAKRWSVFGMVTARHDPFQRLDLRLNVDPGVAFYVINRKKEQLRVEAGYDFQFDVRDPDSAVELEMDGSPVYDAQGNFIPLPRTRITHAARLFGGYSNRVSEAVSFATGLEYLQSLLQSQRWRLNWDTSFTTLLVSKLSLSATFTLRMDNDPLPGVKHLDTITSLNLVYRFL
;
A
#
# COMPACT_ATOMS: atom_id res chain seq x y z
N GLY A 1 -26.49 5.63 -5.84
CA GLY A 1 -26.82 5.21 -4.47
C GLY A 1 -26.10 6.09 -3.49
N ARG A 2 -26.61 6.22 -2.26
CA ARG A 2 -25.97 7.00 -1.18
C ARG A 2 -24.78 6.25 -0.54
N HIS A 3 -24.59 4.99 -0.91
CA HIS A 3 -23.61 4.08 -0.33
C HIS A 3 -22.79 3.45 -1.44
N GLN A 4 -21.50 3.23 -1.19
CA GLN A 4 -20.62 2.47 -2.06
C GLN A 4 -19.77 1.53 -1.20
N PHE A 5 -19.66 0.29 -1.66
CA PHE A 5 -18.83 -0.73 -1.03
C PHE A 5 -17.78 -1.19 -2.04
N PHE A 6 -16.57 -1.43 -1.55
CA PHE A 6 -15.46 -1.89 -2.36
C PHE A 6 -14.61 -2.87 -1.56
N ALA A 7 -14.25 -3.97 -2.19
CA ALA A 7 -13.33 -4.95 -1.62
C ALA A 7 -12.27 -5.32 -2.68
N THR A 8 -11.04 -5.51 -2.24
CA THR A 8 -9.93 -5.94 -3.09
C THR A 8 -9.10 -6.97 -2.35
N PHE A 9 -8.68 -7.99 -3.08
CA PHE A 9 -7.72 -8.98 -2.61
C PHE A 9 -6.61 -9.08 -3.66
N LEU A 10 -5.36 -8.96 -3.23
CA LEU A 10 -4.18 -9.01 -4.07
C LEU A 10 -3.21 -10.02 -3.46
N GLY A 11 -2.78 -10.99 -4.25
CA GLY A 11 -1.73 -11.92 -3.89
C GLY A 11 -0.63 -11.85 -4.93
N ASN A 12 0.61 -11.68 -4.50
CA ASN A 12 1.78 -11.69 -5.36
C ASN A 12 2.72 -12.82 -4.93
N TYR A 13 3.26 -13.53 -5.92
CA TYR A 13 4.23 -14.59 -5.70
C TYR A 13 5.23 -14.60 -6.86
N GLY A 14 6.52 -14.68 -6.53
CA GLY A 14 7.60 -14.71 -7.49
C GLY A 14 8.77 -15.53 -6.94
N ARG A 15 9.35 -16.36 -7.81
CA ARG A 15 10.53 -17.18 -7.51
C ARG A 15 11.53 -17.07 -8.64
N ALA A 16 12.80 -16.93 -8.29
CA ALA A 16 13.89 -16.92 -9.26
C ALA A 16 15.14 -17.59 -8.69
N ALA A 17 15.97 -18.14 -9.58
CA ALA A 17 17.32 -18.57 -9.25
C ALA A 17 18.29 -17.44 -9.60
N ALA A 18 19.22 -17.11 -8.69
CA ALA A 18 20.20 -16.05 -8.92
C ALA A 18 21.24 -16.40 -10.02
N ALA A 19 21.39 -17.69 -10.34
CA ALA A 19 22.28 -18.20 -11.38
C ALA A 19 21.76 -19.52 -11.97
N LEU A 20 22.27 -19.89 -13.14
CA LEU A 20 21.99 -21.19 -13.77
C LEU A 20 22.45 -22.31 -12.83
N GLY A 21 21.52 -23.17 -12.38
CA GLY A 21 21.81 -24.27 -11.44
C GLY A 21 21.72 -23.92 -9.95
N ALA A 22 21.45 -22.66 -9.58
CA ALA A 22 21.19 -22.29 -8.19
C ALA A 22 19.76 -22.69 -7.77
N ALA A 23 19.57 -22.94 -6.47
CA ALA A 23 18.24 -23.16 -5.92
C ALA A 23 17.38 -21.91 -6.12
N SER A 24 16.13 -22.12 -6.54
CA SER A 24 15.16 -21.04 -6.71
C SER A 24 14.73 -20.50 -5.35
N VAL A 25 14.90 -19.21 -5.12
CA VAL A 25 14.50 -18.50 -3.92
C VAL A 25 13.28 -17.63 -4.19
N ASP A 26 12.47 -17.41 -3.16
CA ASP A 26 11.34 -16.49 -3.24
C ASP A 26 11.88 -15.07 -3.40
N THR A 27 11.40 -14.37 -4.44
CA THR A 27 11.80 -12.99 -4.75
C THR A 27 10.68 -12.00 -4.46
N ILE A 28 9.43 -12.45 -4.48
CA ILE A 28 8.24 -11.69 -4.09
C ILE A 28 7.24 -12.64 -3.44
N GLY A 29 6.59 -12.20 -2.37
CA GLY A 29 5.56 -12.93 -1.66
C GLY A 29 4.80 -11.96 -0.78
N ASN A 30 3.61 -11.55 -1.17
CA ASN A 30 2.75 -10.72 -0.32
C ASN A 30 1.28 -11.00 -0.56
N LEU A 31 0.49 -10.81 0.48
CA LEU A 31 -0.96 -10.89 0.45
C LEU A 31 -1.53 -9.60 1.02
N GLN A 32 -2.50 -9.01 0.33
CA GLN A 32 -3.19 -7.81 0.79
C GLN A 32 -4.69 -7.94 0.55
N GLY A 33 -5.46 -7.68 1.61
CA GLY A 33 -6.90 -7.47 1.55
C GLY A 33 -7.23 -6.04 1.91
N ARG A 34 -8.17 -5.42 1.20
CA ARG A 34 -8.72 -4.10 1.50
C ARG A 34 -10.23 -4.13 1.39
N VAL A 35 -10.91 -3.55 2.37
CA VAL A 35 -12.34 -3.30 2.35
C VAL A 35 -12.58 -1.83 2.63
N ARG A 36 -13.46 -1.20 1.86
CA ARG A 36 -13.84 0.20 2.03
C ARG A 36 -15.34 0.38 1.86
N TYR A 37 -15.89 1.27 2.69
CA TYR A 37 -17.28 1.70 2.62
C TYR A 37 -17.35 3.22 2.63
N ASP A 38 -18.06 3.79 1.65
CA ASP A 38 -18.31 5.22 1.52
C ASP A 38 -19.80 5.53 1.70
N LEU A 39 -20.10 6.52 2.55
CA LEU A 39 -21.42 7.12 2.73
C LEU A 39 -21.41 8.54 2.15
N PHE A 40 -22.15 8.74 1.06
CA PHE A 40 -22.29 10.04 0.41
C PHE A 40 -23.25 10.93 1.19
N LEU A 41 -22.71 12.02 1.75
CA LEU A 41 -23.48 13.03 2.48
C LEU A 41 -24.04 14.08 1.52
N ALA A 42 -23.31 14.36 0.44
CA ALA A 42 -23.71 15.26 -0.64
C ALA A 42 -23.12 14.80 -1.98
N LYS A 43 -23.45 15.48 -3.08
CA LYS A 43 -22.97 15.13 -4.45
C LYS A 43 -21.43 15.06 -4.58
N ARG A 44 -20.71 15.80 -3.74
CA ARG A 44 -19.24 15.90 -3.76
C ARG A 44 -18.57 15.45 -2.46
N TRP A 45 -19.33 15.04 -1.45
CA TRP A 45 -18.80 14.71 -0.13
C TRP A 45 -19.22 13.31 0.28
N SER A 46 -18.24 12.49 0.67
CA SER A 46 -18.48 11.25 1.40
C SER A 46 -17.67 11.20 2.69
N VAL A 47 -18.18 10.47 3.68
CA VAL A 47 -17.38 9.91 4.76
C VAL A 47 -17.10 8.46 4.43
N PHE A 48 -15.93 7.96 4.79
CA PHE A 48 -15.56 6.58 4.53
C PHE A 48 -14.90 5.92 5.74
N GLY A 49 -14.98 4.60 5.76
CA GLY A 49 -14.14 3.74 6.59
C GLY A 49 -13.46 2.71 5.70
N MET A 50 -12.18 2.48 5.92
CA MET A 50 -11.38 1.49 5.19
C MET A 50 -10.61 0.62 6.18
N VAL A 51 -10.49 -0.67 5.87
CA VAL A 51 -9.65 -1.62 6.59
C VAL A 51 -8.74 -2.29 5.57
N THR A 52 -7.44 -2.29 5.84
CA THR A 52 -6.45 -3.00 5.02
C THR A 52 -5.68 -3.97 5.90
N ALA A 53 -5.56 -5.23 5.47
CA ALA A 53 -4.69 -6.22 6.09
C ALA A 53 -3.64 -6.65 5.06
N ARG A 54 -2.37 -6.67 5.45
CA ARG A 54 -1.26 -7.07 4.59
C ARG A 54 -0.32 -8.02 5.32
N HIS A 55 0.09 -9.08 4.65
CA HIS A 55 1.21 -9.94 5.01
C HIS A 55 2.34 -9.72 3.99
N ASP A 56 3.53 -9.37 4.45
CA ASP A 56 4.67 -8.97 3.60
C ASP A 56 6.02 -9.36 4.25
N PRO A 57 6.46 -10.62 4.11
CA PRO A 57 7.73 -11.11 4.65
C PRO A 57 8.97 -10.37 4.15
N PHE A 58 8.92 -9.80 2.94
CA PHE A 58 10.04 -9.03 2.38
C PHE A 58 10.25 -7.69 3.13
N GLN A 59 9.17 -7.16 3.72
CA GLN A 59 9.25 -6.04 4.66
C GLN A 59 9.37 -6.51 6.12
N ARG A 60 9.61 -7.81 6.37
CA ARG A 60 9.68 -8.44 7.70
C ARG A 60 8.40 -8.25 8.52
N LEU A 61 7.26 -8.22 7.84
CA LEU A 61 5.93 -8.01 8.41
C LEU A 61 5.08 -9.28 8.28
N ASP A 62 4.82 -9.93 9.41
CA ASP A 62 3.83 -11.00 9.52
C ASP A 62 2.42 -10.45 9.29
N LEU A 63 2.15 -9.25 9.79
CA LEU A 63 0.87 -8.58 9.58
C LEU A 63 1.04 -7.06 9.68
N ARG A 64 0.35 -6.34 8.81
CA ARG A 64 0.05 -4.91 8.96
C ARG A 64 -1.45 -4.73 8.79
N LEU A 65 -2.11 -4.28 9.84
CA LEU A 65 -3.52 -3.93 9.85
C LEU A 65 -3.65 -2.40 9.89
N ASN A 66 -4.40 -1.83 8.97
CA ASN A 66 -4.76 -0.42 8.93
C ASN A 66 -6.28 -0.27 9.07
N VAL A 67 -6.69 0.72 9.87
CA VAL A 67 -8.08 1.16 9.99
C VAL A 67 -8.13 2.66 9.74
N ASP A 68 -8.73 3.04 8.62
CA ASP A 68 -8.70 4.40 8.09
C ASP A 68 -10.11 5.01 7.96
N PRO A 69 -10.63 5.72 8.98
CA PRO A 69 -11.76 6.60 8.81
C PRO A 69 -11.35 7.93 8.16
N GLY A 70 -12.22 8.50 7.32
CA GLY A 70 -11.94 9.79 6.69
C GLY A 70 -13.10 10.42 5.93
N VAL A 71 -12.80 11.52 5.26
CA VAL A 71 -13.69 12.27 4.37
C VAL A 71 -13.09 12.32 2.98
N ALA A 72 -13.93 12.21 1.95
CA ALA A 72 -13.54 12.41 0.57
C ALA A 72 -14.32 13.57 -0.03
N PHE A 73 -13.60 14.43 -0.75
CA PHE A 73 -14.15 15.49 -1.58
C PHE A 73 -13.86 15.21 -3.06
N TYR A 74 -14.93 15.09 -3.85
CA TYR A 74 -14.84 14.87 -5.28
C TYR A 74 -14.85 16.23 -6.01
N VAL A 75 -13.65 16.76 -6.26
CA VAL A 75 -13.41 18.01 -6.99
C VAL A 75 -14.03 17.92 -8.39
N ILE A 76 -13.78 16.81 -9.08
CA ILE A 76 -14.41 16.45 -10.36
C ILE A 76 -15.06 15.09 -10.19
N ASN A 77 -16.34 14.97 -10.53
CA ASN A 77 -17.09 13.71 -10.44
C ASN A 77 -17.91 13.47 -11.72
N ARG A 78 -17.26 13.06 -12.80
CA ARG A 78 -17.87 12.76 -14.10
C ARG A 78 -17.55 11.33 -14.50
N LYS A 79 -18.31 10.77 -15.44
CA LYS A 79 -18.03 9.42 -15.98
C LYS A 79 -16.67 9.33 -16.69
N LYS A 80 -16.25 10.41 -17.37
CA LYS A 80 -14.98 10.47 -18.11
C LYS A 80 -13.79 10.75 -17.20
N GLU A 81 -13.95 11.57 -16.18
CA GLU A 81 -12.87 12.03 -15.33
C GLU A 81 -13.35 12.18 -13.89
N GLN A 82 -12.50 11.79 -12.96
CA GLN A 82 -12.74 11.97 -11.54
C GLN A 82 -11.45 12.44 -10.88
N LEU A 83 -11.55 13.52 -10.11
CA LEU A 83 -10.51 14.03 -9.24
C LEU A 83 -11.08 14.03 -7.83
N ARG A 84 -10.45 13.30 -6.93
CA ARG A 84 -10.84 13.24 -5.52
C ARG A 84 -9.65 13.57 -4.63
N VAL A 85 -9.95 14.23 -3.52
CA VAL A 85 -9.02 14.46 -2.43
C VAL A 85 -9.65 13.87 -1.18
N GLU A 86 -8.84 13.20 -0.37
CA GLU A 86 -9.26 12.57 0.87
C GLU A 86 -8.38 13.04 2.00
N ALA A 87 -8.98 13.22 3.17
CA ALA A 87 -8.28 13.43 4.41
C ALA A 87 -8.85 12.46 5.44
N GLY A 88 -7.99 11.88 6.25
CA GLY A 88 -8.41 10.88 7.23
C GLY A 88 -7.37 10.66 8.30
N TYR A 89 -7.70 9.72 9.16
CA TYR A 89 -6.83 9.22 10.20
C TYR A 89 -6.50 7.76 9.87
N ASP A 90 -5.25 7.35 10.07
CA ASP A 90 -4.76 5.98 9.87
C ASP A 90 -4.31 5.43 11.23
N PHE A 91 -5.00 4.40 11.70
CA PHE A 91 -4.50 3.56 12.78
C PHE A 91 -3.82 2.33 12.18
N GLN A 92 -2.53 2.17 12.45
CA GLN A 92 -1.75 1.03 12.01
C GLN A 92 -1.33 0.16 13.19
N PHE A 93 -1.52 -1.15 13.05
CA PHE A 93 -0.98 -2.18 13.92
C PHE A 93 -0.12 -3.15 13.11
N ASP A 94 1.18 -3.16 13.40
CA ASP A 94 2.15 -4.05 12.77
C ASP A 94 2.54 -5.18 13.72
N VAL A 95 2.64 -6.38 13.18
CA VAL A 95 3.28 -7.55 13.78
C VAL A 95 4.49 -7.91 12.92
N ARG A 96 5.66 -7.88 13.54
CA ARG A 96 6.94 -8.21 12.90
C ARG A 96 7.25 -9.69 13.03
N ASP A 97 8.04 -10.17 12.08
CA ASP A 97 8.65 -11.50 12.09
C ASP A 97 9.47 -11.70 13.41
N PRO A 98 9.31 -12.83 14.12
CA PRO A 98 10.09 -13.17 15.31
C PRO A 98 11.61 -13.01 15.14
N ASP A 99 12.13 -13.33 13.96
CA ASP A 99 13.58 -13.29 13.65
C ASP A 99 14.05 -11.86 13.28
N SER A 100 13.14 -10.88 13.29
CA SER A 100 13.38 -9.47 12.95
C SER A 100 13.50 -8.50 14.11
N ALA A 101 13.63 -9.05 15.32
CA ALA A 101 13.57 -8.29 16.55
C ALA A 101 14.94 -7.89 17.11
N VAL A 102 15.91 -7.47 16.29
CA VAL A 102 17.17 -6.88 16.80
C VAL A 102 17.35 -5.47 16.25
N GLU A 103 17.72 -4.56 17.14
CA GLU A 103 18.14 -3.22 16.74
C GLU A 103 19.43 -3.34 15.93
N LEU A 104 19.54 -2.63 14.80
CA LEU A 104 20.74 -2.61 13.98
C LEU A 104 21.31 -1.19 13.93
N GLU A 105 22.63 -1.10 13.93
CA GLU A 105 23.40 0.09 13.59
C GLU A 105 23.18 0.51 12.14
N MET A 106 23.62 1.73 11.77
CA MET A 106 23.49 2.24 10.40
C MET A 106 24.24 1.40 9.35
N ASP A 107 25.23 0.62 9.77
CA ASP A 107 25.98 -0.31 8.91
C ASP A 107 25.33 -1.71 8.78
N GLY A 108 24.19 -1.92 9.45
CA GLY A 108 23.45 -3.18 9.47
C GLY A 108 23.94 -4.20 10.49
N SER A 109 24.93 -3.86 11.33
CA SER A 109 25.37 -4.71 12.44
C SER A 109 24.38 -4.65 13.62
N PRO A 110 24.19 -5.74 14.39
CA PRO A 110 23.29 -5.71 15.54
C PRO A 110 23.80 -4.82 16.68
N VAL A 111 22.91 -4.10 17.34
CA VAL A 111 23.21 -3.34 18.56
C VAL A 111 23.23 -4.30 19.74
N TYR A 112 24.30 -4.22 20.53
CA TYR A 112 24.49 -5.02 21.74
C TYR A 112 24.32 -4.16 22.99
N ASP A 113 23.72 -4.73 24.03
CA ASP A 113 23.74 -4.15 25.37
C ASP A 113 25.14 -4.25 26.00
N ALA A 114 25.32 -3.65 27.18
CA ALA A 114 26.59 -3.68 27.91
C ALA A 114 27.02 -5.09 28.36
N GLN A 115 26.16 -6.10 28.18
CA GLN A 115 26.37 -7.50 28.53
C GLN A 115 26.60 -8.38 27.28
N GLY A 116 26.60 -7.80 26.08
CA GLY A 116 26.82 -8.52 24.82
C GLY A 116 25.60 -9.24 24.27
N ASN A 117 24.39 -8.93 24.76
CA ASN A 117 23.14 -9.47 24.20
C ASN A 117 22.52 -8.48 23.20
N PHE A 118 21.79 -9.01 22.22
CA PHE A 118 21.05 -8.16 21.28
C PHE A 118 19.94 -7.38 21.99
N ILE A 119 19.74 -6.12 21.61
CA ILE A 119 18.60 -5.33 22.10
C ILE A 119 17.34 -5.74 21.32
N PRO A 120 16.33 -6.33 21.99
CA PRO A 120 15.15 -6.83 21.31
C PRO A 120 14.23 -5.68 20.88
N LEU A 121 13.79 -5.69 19.62
CA LEU A 121 12.75 -4.76 19.17
C LEU A 121 11.34 -5.30 19.52
N PRO A 122 10.39 -4.43 19.89
CA PRO A 122 9.01 -4.85 20.12
C PRO A 122 8.43 -5.52 18.87
N ARG A 123 7.90 -6.74 19.05
CA ARG A 123 7.24 -7.52 17.99
C ARG A 123 6.07 -6.76 17.38
N THR A 124 5.34 -6.00 18.18
CA THR A 124 4.21 -5.20 17.73
C THR A 124 4.55 -3.72 17.70
N ARG A 125 4.02 -2.99 16.71
CA ARG A 125 4.14 -1.53 16.63
C ARG A 125 2.78 -0.91 16.32
N ILE A 126 2.41 0.10 17.09
CA ILE A 126 1.23 0.92 16.81
C ILE A 126 1.68 2.26 16.24
N THR A 127 1.00 2.74 15.21
CA THR A 127 1.20 4.08 14.67
C THR A 127 -0.16 4.76 14.47
N HIS A 128 -0.23 6.03 14.87
CA HIS A 128 -1.36 6.92 14.67
C HIS A 128 -0.91 7.98 13.66
N ALA A 129 -1.57 8.08 12.51
CA ALA A 129 -1.16 9.00 11.45
C ALA A 129 -2.32 9.82 10.90
N ALA A 130 -2.03 11.04 10.44
CA ALA A 130 -2.89 11.77 9.53
C ALA A 130 -2.63 11.28 8.10
N ARG A 131 -3.70 11.05 7.34
CA ARG A 131 -3.67 10.59 5.96
C ARG A 131 -4.19 11.69 5.04
N LEU A 132 -3.42 12.03 4.02
CA LEU A 132 -3.86 12.83 2.88
C LEU A 132 -3.73 11.99 1.62
N PHE A 133 -4.75 12.02 0.77
CA PHE A 133 -4.72 11.31 -0.50
C PHE A 133 -5.31 12.16 -1.63
N GLY A 134 -4.65 12.15 -2.78
CA GLY A 134 -5.16 12.73 -4.02
C GLY A 134 -5.23 11.65 -5.09
N GLY A 135 -6.39 11.48 -5.71
CA GLY A 135 -6.62 10.49 -6.76
C GLY A 135 -7.21 11.11 -8.01
N TYR A 136 -6.64 10.79 -9.16
CA TYR A 136 -7.15 11.16 -10.46
C TYR A 136 -7.38 9.93 -11.33
N SER A 137 -8.53 9.86 -11.99
CA SER A 137 -8.81 8.84 -13.00
C SER A 137 -9.45 9.47 -14.23
N ASN A 138 -9.00 9.06 -15.42
CA ASN A 138 -9.48 9.56 -16.69
C ASN A 138 -9.68 8.41 -17.69
N ARG A 139 -10.85 8.35 -18.32
CA ARG A 139 -11.12 7.54 -19.51
C ARG A 139 -10.67 8.35 -20.74
N VAL A 140 -9.39 8.19 -21.08
CA VAL A 140 -8.70 8.93 -22.15
C VAL A 140 -9.39 8.68 -23.49
N SER A 141 -9.78 7.42 -23.75
CA SER A 141 -10.59 7.01 -24.90
C SER A 141 -11.55 5.90 -24.49
N GLU A 142 -12.30 5.33 -25.44
CA GLU A 142 -13.15 4.17 -25.15
C GLU A 142 -12.35 2.93 -24.75
N ALA A 143 -11.13 2.81 -25.27
CA ALA A 143 -10.24 1.69 -25.02
C ALA A 143 -9.23 1.97 -23.90
N VAL A 144 -8.86 3.22 -23.65
CA VAL A 144 -7.75 3.56 -22.73
C VAL A 144 -8.23 4.32 -21.51
N SER A 145 -7.82 3.86 -20.34
CA SER A 145 -7.99 4.59 -19.08
C SER A 145 -6.65 4.77 -18.37
N PHE A 146 -6.55 5.92 -17.70
CA PHE A 146 -5.44 6.29 -16.84
C PHE A 146 -5.97 6.49 -15.41
N ALA A 147 -5.23 6.03 -14.42
CA ALA A 147 -5.50 6.38 -13.04
C ALA A 147 -4.19 6.56 -12.27
N THR A 148 -4.14 7.54 -11.37
CA THR A 148 -3.04 7.76 -10.46
C THR A 148 -3.55 8.19 -9.09
N GLY A 149 -2.84 7.80 -8.04
CA GLY A 149 -3.13 8.19 -6.66
C GLY A 149 -1.84 8.46 -5.91
N LEU A 150 -1.82 9.55 -5.14
CA LEU A 150 -0.73 9.90 -4.23
C LEU A 150 -1.29 9.94 -2.81
N GLU A 151 -0.63 9.24 -1.90
CA GLU A 151 -0.95 9.15 -0.49
C GLU A 151 0.24 9.64 0.33
N TYR A 152 -0.03 10.50 1.29
CA TYR A 152 0.93 10.93 2.30
C TYR A 152 0.37 10.61 3.69
N LEU A 153 1.21 9.99 4.52
CA LEU A 153 0.88 9.60 5.88
C LEU A 153 1.91 10.22 6.81
N GLN A 154 1.47 11.06 7.75
CA GLN A 154 2.32 11.67 8.76
C GLN A 154 1.93 11.14 10.13
N SER A 155 2.86 10.48 10.82
CA SER A 155 2.64 10.06 12.21
C SER A 155 2.39 11.29 13.08
N LEU A 156 1.35 11.19 13.92
CA LEU A 156 0.94 12.20 14.87
C LEU A 156 1.80 12.16 16.15
N LEU A 157 2.52 11.05 16.38
CA LEU A 157 3.32 10.83 17.58
C LEU A 157 4.82 10.95 17.34
N GLN A 158 5.28 10.78 16.09
CA GLN A 158 6.70 10.73 15.75
C GLN A 158 6.93 11.47 14.42
N SER A 159 7.55 12.64 14.44
CA SER A 159 7.71 13.49 13.25
C SER A 159 8.49 12.81 12.11
N GLN A 160 9.53 12.04 12.45
CA GLN A 160 10.34 11.31 11.49
C GLN A 160 9.60 10.16 10.79
N ARG A 161 8.46 9.73 11.33
CA ARG A 161 7.68 8.65 10.73
C ARG A 161 6.65 9.23 9.77
N TRP A 162 7.00 9.21 8.51
CA TRP A 162 6.10 9.55 7.42
C TRP A 162 6.28 8.58 6.25
N ARG A 163 5.22 8.43 5.47
CA ARG A 163 5.20 7.57 4.28
C ARG A 163 4.60 8.30 3.10
N LEU A 164 5.10 7.96 1.92
CA LEU A 164 4.58 8.44 0.65
C LEU A 164 4.33 7.23 -0.26
N ASN A 165 3.08 7.03 -0.66
CA ASN A 165 2.71 6.00 -1.62
C ASN A 165 2.19 6.66 -2.90
N TRP A 166 2.75 6.28 -4.04
CA TRP A 166 2.30 6.71 -5.35
C TRP A 166 1.97 5.51 -6.22
N ASP A 167 0.76 5.48 -6.75
CA ASP A 167 0.28 4.46 -7.67
C ASP A 167 -0.10 5.13 -8.99
N THR A 168 0.27 4.52 -10.10
CA THR A 168 -0.16 4.93 -11.44
C THR A 168 -0.43 3.72 -12.32
N SER A 169 -1.44 3.83 -13.16
CA SER A 169 -1.90 2.74 -14.01
C SER A 169 -2.38 3.24 -15.37
N PHE A 170 -2.02 2.50 -16.40
CA PHE A 170 -2.58 2.60 -17.74
C PHE A 170 -3.23 1.28 -18.08
N THR A 171 -4.52 1.33 -18.38
CA THR A 171 -5.30 0.14 -18.73
C THR A 171 -5.88 0.30 -20.12
N THR A 172 -5.67 -0.71 -20.97
CA THR A 172 -6.21 -0.79 -22.32
C THR A 172 -7.20 -1.95 -22.40
N LEU A 173 -8.42 -1.66 -22.86
CA LEU A 173 -9.45 -2.63 -23.19
C LEU A 173 -9.02 -3.37 -24.47
N LEU A 174 -8.84 -4.68 -24.37
CA LEU A 174 -8.55 -5.54 -25.52
C LEU A 174 -9.84 -6.00 -26.18
N VAL A 175 -10.75 -6.53 -25.36
CA VAL A 175 -12.13 -6.89 -25.71
C VAL A 175 -13.05 -6.55 -24.55
N SER A 176 -14.36 -6.63 -24.72
CA SER A 176 -15.37 -6.19 -23.73
C SER A 176 -15.12 -6.65 -22.29
N LYS A 177 -14.56 -7.85 -22.10
CA LYS A 177 -14.27 -8.44 -20.77
C LYS A 177 -12.79 -8.52 -20.41
N LEU A 178 -11.88 -8.19 -21.32
CA LEU A 178 -10.44 -8.39 -21.12
C LEU A 178 -9.69 -7.07 -21.30
N SER A 179 -8.81 -6.76 -20.36
CA SER A 179 -7.96 -5.57 -20.43
C SER A 179 -6.52 -5.91 -20.05
N LEU A 180 -5.58 -5.19 -20.62
CA LEU A 180 -4.18 -5.20 -20.21
C LEU A 180 -3.91 -3.95 -19.36
N SER A 181 -3.28 -4.10 -18.21
CA SER A 181 -2.95 -2.98 -17.33
C SER A 181 -1.47 -2.96 -16.96
N ALA A 182 -0.80 -1.88 -17.32
CA ALA A 182 0.53 -1.56 -16.81
C ALA A 182 0.37 -0.70 -15.55
N THR A 183 1.01 -1.10 -14.46
CA THR A 183 0.98 -0.40 -13.17
C THR A 183 2.38 -0.10 -12.69
N PHE A 184 2.56 1.07 -12.10
CA PHE A 184 3.77 1.44 -11.38
C PHE A 184 3.37 1.93 -9.99
N THR A 185 3.99 1.33 -8.97
CA THR A 185 3.82 1.67 -7.56
C THR A 185 5.17 2.07 -7.00
N LEU A 186 5.20 3.19 -6.29
CA LEU A 186 6.32 3.67 -5.49
C LEU A 186 5.84 3.76 -4.04
N ARG A 187 6.60 3.19 -3.12
CA ARG A 187 6.34 3.25 -1.67
C ARG A 187 7.61 3.71 -0.99
N MET A 188 7.52 4.84 -0.31
CA MET A 188 8.60 5.38 0.49
C MET A 188 8.20 5.37 1.97
N ASP A 189 9.03 4.77 2.80
CA ASP A 189 8.93 4.76 4.26
C ASP A 189 10.16 5.44 4.84
N ASN A 190 9.98 6.54 5.56
CA ASN A 190 11.10 7.29 6.13
C ASN A 190 11.63 6.66 7.43
N ASP A 191 10.87 5.76 8.06
CA ASP A 191 11.25 5.06 9.29
C ASP A 191 10.97 3.54 9.15
N PRO A 192 11.63 2.86 8.18
CA PRO A 192 11.41 1.44 7.91
C PRO A 192 11.99 0.59 9.05
N LEU A 193 11.72 -0.72 9.02
CA LEU A 193 12.39 -1.65 9.93
C LEU A 193 13.89 -1.73 9.61
N PRO A 194 14.76 -1.99 10.60
CA PRO A 194 16.18 -2.18 10.35
C PRO A 194 16.44 -3.26 9.29
N GLY A 195 17.33 -2.95 8.34
CA GLY A 195 17.65 -3.80 7.19
C GLY A 195 16.65 -3.74 6.04
N VAL A 196 15.54 -2.98 6.16
CA VAL A 196 14.57 -2.76 5.08
C VAL A 196 14.88 -1.43 4.40
N LYS A 197 14.79 -1.40 3.07
CA LYS A 197 15.04 -0.18 2.29
C LYS A 197 13.92 0.84 2.51
N HIS A 198 14.28 2.11 2.44
CA HIS A 198 13.32 3.22 2.52
C HIS A 198 12.41 3.32 1.31
N LEU A 199 12.84 2.84 0.13
CA LEU A 199 12.13 3.01 -1.12
C LEU A 199 11.95 1.67 -1.82
N ASP A 200 10.69 1.32 -2.07
CA ASP A 200 10.28 0.18 -2.87
C ASP A 200 9.58 0.68 -4.13
N THR A 201 9.97 0.12 -5.29
CA THR A 201 9.32 0.39 -6.57
C THR A 201 8.88 -0.93 -7.21
N ILE A 202 7.67 -0.95 -7.77
CA ILE A 202 7.07 -2.13 -8.36
C ILE A 202 6.46 -1.72 -9.70
N THR A 203 6.90 -2.38 -10.77
CA THR A 203 6.27 -2.30 -12.08
C THR A 203 5.58 -3.63 -12.37
N SER A 204 4.32 -3.60 -12.81
CA SER A 204 3.58 -4.82 -13.11
C SER A 204 2.81 -4.70 -14.42
N LEU A 205 2.74 -5.82 -15.14
CA LEU A 205 1.85 -6.01 -16.28
C LEU A 205 0.79 -7.02 -15.89
N ASN A 206 -0.47 -6.61 -15.95
CA ASN A 206 -1.61 -7.38 -15.45
C ASN A 206 -2.58 -7.66 -16.57
N LEU A 207 -3.08 -8.89 -16.64
CA LEU A 207 -4.24 -9.24 -17.45
C LEU A 207 -5.48 -9.18 -16.56
N VAL A 208 -6.43 -8.31 -16.90
CA VAL A 208 -7.63 -8.05 -16.09
C VAL A 208 -8.85 -8.59 -16.80
N TYR A 209 -9.59 -9.47 -16.13
CA TYR A 209 -10.87 -9.98 -16.60
C TYR A 209 -12.02 -9.38 -15.79
N ARG A 210 -13.06 -8.86 -16.46
CA ARG A 210 -14.27 -8.33 -15.83
C ARG A 210 -15.40 -9.35 -15.85
N PHE A 211 -15.84 -9.77 -14.67
CA PHE A 211 -17.03 -10.58 -14.48
C PHE A 211 -18.26 -9.67 -14.40
N LEU A 212 -18.91 -9.47 -15.55
CA LEU A 212 -20.18 -8.76 -15.79
C LEU A 212 -20.22 -7.27 -15.40
#